data_AF-A0A401Q0Y8-F1
#
_entry.id   AF-A0A401Q0Y8-F1
#
_cell.length_a   1.000
_cell.length_b   1.000
_cell.length_c   1.000
_cell.angle_alpha   90.00
_cell.angle_beta   90.00
_cell.angle_gamma   90.00
#
_symmetry.space_group_name_H-M   'P 1'
#
loop_
_entity.id
_entity.type
_entity.pdbx_description
1 polymer ?
#
loop_
_entity_poly.entity_id
_entity_poly.type
_entity_poly.pdbx_seq_one_letter_code
_entity_poly.pdbx_strand_id
1 'polypeptide(L)'
;STYYMEGNTGHRVFQTQFGRIAVNICFGRHHPLNWLMYSINGAEIIFNPCATVGELSEPMWPIEARNAAIANHCFTCAINRVGTVSSSF
;
A
#
# COMPACT_ATOMS: atom_id res chain seq x y z
N SER A 1 2.34 19.08 -4.41
CA SER A 1 3.37 18.19 -3.85
C SER A 1 4.73 18.86 -3.92
N THR A 2 5.63 18.62 -2.96
CA THR A 2 6.93 19.31 -2.87
C THR A 2 8.07 18.56 -3.57
N TYR A 3 7.97 17.23 -3.73
CA TYR A 3 9.08 16.40 -4.25
C TYR A 3 8.73 15.63 -5.54
N TYR A 4 7.51 15.15 -5.68
CA TYR A 4 7.06 14.34 -6.83
C TYR A 4 5.55 14.47 -7.03
N MET A 5 5.08 14.33 -8.27
CA MET A 5 3.65 14.37 -8.60
C MET A 5 3.02 12.97 -8.53
N GLU A 6 1.72 12.90 -8.75
CA GLU A 6 0.97 11.64 -8.81
C GLU A 6 1.54 10.70 -9.88
N GLY A 7 1.52 9.40 -9.61
CA GLY A 7 2.00 8.39 -10.56
C GLY A 7 1.15 8.34 -11.83
N ASN A 8 1.79 8.14 -12.98
CA ASN A 8 1.14 8.04 -14.30
C ASN A 8 1.19 6.61 -14.90
N THR A 9 1.50 5.61 -14.08
CA THR A 9 1.76 4.23 -14.51
C THR A 9 0.57 3.29 -14.40
N GLY A 10 -0.55 3.77 -13.86
CA GLY A 10 -1.75 2.98 -13.57
C GLY A 10 -1.55 1.95 -12.46
N HIS A 11 -2.45 0.97 -12.38
CA HIS A 11 -2.48 -0.05 -11.33
C HIS A 11 -1.86 -1.36 -11.83
N ARG A 12 -0.54 -1.36 -12.07
CA ARG A 12 0.14 -2.53 -12.67
C ARG A 12 0.15 -3.73 -11.74
N VAL A 13 -0.02 -4.91 -12.34
CA VAL A 13 0.13 -6.21 -11.71
C VAL A 13 1.27 -6.95 -12.41
N PHE A 14 2.16 -7.55 -11.62
CA PHE A 14 3.34 -8.24 -12.10
C PHE A 14 3.13 -9.76 -11.95
N GLN A 15 3.16 -10.48 -13.07
CA GLN A 15 3.13 -11.95 -13.05
C GLN A 15 4.51 -12.47 -12.64
N THR A 16 4.55 -13.29 -11.59
CA THR A 16 5.76 -14.01 -11.17
C THR A 16 5.50 -15.52 -11.19
N GLN A 17 6.54 -16.33 -10.97
CA GLN A 17 6.37 -17.78 -10.76
C GLN A 17 5.65 -18.13 -9.43
N PHE A 18 5.52 -17.15 -8.52
CA PHE A 18 4.95 -17.33 -7.18
C PHE A 18 3.57 -16.65 -7.01
N GLY A 19 3.00 -16.13 -8.10
CA GLY A 19 1.71 -15.43 -8.11
C GLY A 19 1.79 -14.04 -8.74
N ARG A 20 0.62 -13.41 -8.88
CA ARG A 20 0.39 -12.06 -9.40
C ARG A 20 0.47 -11.05 -8.27
N ILE A 21 1.49 -10.20 -8.30
CA ILE A 21 1.74 -9.22 -7.23
C ILE A 21 1.49 -7.79 -7.69
N ALA A 22 1.09 -6.92 -6.75
CA ALA A 22 0.97 -5.50 -6.95
C ALA A 22 1.57 -4.71 -5.78
N VAL A 23 1.78 -3.41 -5.97
CA VAL A 23 2.36 -2.52 -4.96
C VAL A 23 1.49 -1.28 -4.79
N ASN A 24 0.74 -1.21 -3.68
CA ASN A 24 0.03 0.00 -3.28
C ASN A 24 0.96 0.87 -2.41
N ILE A 25 1.48 1.97 -2.94
CA ILE A 25 2.56 2.72 -2.29
C ILE A 25 2.02 3.66 -1.20
N CYS A 26 2.43 3.43 0.05
CA CYS A 26 2.29 4.30 1.21
C CYS A 26 0.89 4.92 1.38
N PHE A 27 0.71 6.20 1.03
CA PHE A 27 -0.53 6.96 1.19
C PHE A 27 -1.68 6.41 0.33
N GLY A 28 -1.38 5.63 -0.70
CA GLY A 28 -2.37 4.92 -1.48
C GLY A 28 -3.21 3.93 -0.65
N ARG A 29 -2.79 3.59 0.58
CA ARG A 29 -3.56 2.75 1.51
C ARG A 29 -4.92 3.34 1.88
N HIS A 30 -5.03 4.68 1.90
CA HIS A 30 -6.25 5.40 2.30
C HIS A 30 -7.33 5.42 1.22
N HIS A 31 -7.05 4.91 0.02
CA HIS A 31 -7.94 5.01 -1.13
C HIS A 31 -8.47 3.62 -1.51
N PRO A 32 -9.69 3.24 -1.11
CA PRO A 32 -10.26 1.93 -1.44
C PRO A 32 -10.24 1.62 -2.94
N LEU A 33 -10.45 2.64 -3.79
CA LEU A 33 -10.40 2.49 -5.25
C LEU A 33 -9.00 2.10 -5.76
N ASN A 34 -7.93 2.54 -5.11
CA ASN A 34 -6.57 2.17 -5.49
C ASN A 34 -6.33 0.67 -5.28
N TRP A 35 -6.79 0.12 -4.15
CA TRP A 35 -6.77 -1.33 -3.88
C TRP A 35 -7.62 -2.11 -4.87
N LEU A 36 -8.84 -1.64 -5.12
CA LEU A 36 -9.77 -2.25 -6.05
C LEU A 36 -9.18 -2.39 -7.44
N MET A 37 -8.53 -1.35 -7.96
CA MET A 37 -7.98 -1.38 -9.31
C MET A 37 -6.82 -2.39 -9.46
N TYR A 38 -6.00 -2.60 -8.44
CA TYR A 38 -5.00 -3.69 -8.47
C TYR A 38 -5.67 -5.07 -8.48
N SER A 39 -6.75 -5.23 -7.70
CA SER A 39 -7.52 -6.47 -7.68
C SER A 39 -8.22 -6.77 -9.00
N ILE A 40 -8.86 -5.76 -9.61
CA ILE A 40 -9.49 -5.89 -10.94
C ILE A 40 -8.47 -6.30 -12.00
N ASN A 41 -7.24 -5.78 -11.89
CA ASN A 41 -6.13 -6.15 -12.76
C ASN A 41 -5.50 -7.53 -12.43
N GLY A 42 -6.07 -8.25 -11.45
CA GLY A 42 -5.74 -9.65 -11.18
C GLY A 42 -4.72 -9.88 -10.07
N ALA A 43 -4.42 -8.90 -9.21
CA ALA A 43 -3.48 -9.09 -8.10
C ALA A 43 -3.99 -10.17 -7.10
N GLU A 44 -3.12 -11.12 -6.76
CA GLU A 44 -3.34 -12.13 -5.71
C GLU A 44 -2.75 -11.66 -4.37
N ILE A 45 -1.67 -10.88 -4.44
CA ILE A 45 -0.98 -10.30 -3.27
C ILE A 45 -0.69 -8.82 -3.56
N ILE A 46 -1.14 -7.93 -2.67
CA ILE A 46 -0.87 -6.50 -2.74
C ILE A 46 0.03 -6.08 -1.59
N PHE A 47 1.28 -5.73 -1.89
CA PHE A 47 2.22 -5.18 -0.92
C PHE A 47 1.94 -3.70 -0.70
N ASN A 48 1.99 -3.26 0.56
CA ASN A 48 1.79 -1.86 0.93
C ASN A 48 2.97 -1.33 1.77
N PRO A 49 4.08 -0.95 1.11
CA PRO A 49 5.21 -0.33 1.78
C PRO A 49 4.86 1.10 2.20
N CYS A 50 5.01 1.37 3.49
CA CYS A 50 4.65 2.64 4.12
C CYS A 50 5.80 3.23 4.93
N ALA A 51 5.75 4.54 5.07
CA ALA A 51 6.57 5.31 6.00
C ALA A 51 5.68 6.33 6.71
N THR A 52 4.84 5.84 7.62
CA THR A 52 3.89 6.65 8.38
C THR A 52 4.26 6.70 9.85
N VAL A 53 3.99 7.82 10.50
CA VAL A 53 4.26 8.07 11.92
C VAL A 53 3.11 8.85 12.54
N GLY A 54 2.97 8.77 13.86
CA GLY A 54 2.08 9.63 14.63
C GLY A 54 0.73 9.01 14.97
N GLU A 55 0.11 9.59 16.01
CA GLU A 55 -1.07 9.07 16.70
C GLU A 55 -2.33 8.99 15.84
N LEU A 56 -2.46 9.85 14.82
CA LEU A 56 -3.61 9.80 13.92
C LEU A 56 -3.52 8.66 12.91
N SER A 57 -2.29 8.23 12.55
CA SER A 57 -2.10 7.17 11.55
C SER A 57 -2.24 5.78 12.15
N GLU A 58 -1.86 5.59 13.41
CA GLU A 58 -1.77 4.28 14.05
C GLU A 58 -3.14 3.58 14.20
N PRO A 59 -4.24 4.28 14.57
CA PRO A 59 -5.57 3.67 14.62
C PRO A 59 -6.07 3.14 13.28
N MET A 60 -5.63 3.73 12.16
CA MET A 60 -6.01 3.30 10.81
C MET A 60 -5.20 2.07 10.34
N TRP A 61 -3.99 1.88 10.89
CA TRP A 61 -3.06 0.83 10.47
C TRP A 61 -3.65 -0.60 10.51
N PRO A 62 -4.34 -1.05 11.58
CA PRO A 62 -4.93 -2.39 11.61
C PRO A 62 -6.21 -2.52 10.75
N ILE A 63 -6.72 -1.42 10.17
CA ILE A 63 -8.03 -1.36 9.51
C ILE A 63 -7.87 -1.41 7.99
N GLU A 64 -7.12 -0.48 7.40
CA GLU A 64 -7.24 -0.17 5.97
C GLU A 64 -6.78 -1.33 5.07
N ALA A 65 -5.57 -1.84 5.29
CA ALA A 65 -5.04 -2.95 4.52
C ALA A 65 -5.83 -4.24 4.77
N ARG A 66 -6.34 -4.44 5.99
CA ARG A 66 -7.19 -5.58 6.34
C ARG A 66 -8.54 -5.51 5.64
N ASN A 67 -9.15 -4.33 5.60
CA ASN A 67 -10.38 -4.10 4.85
C ASN A 67 -10.17 -4.33 3.35
N ALA A 68 -9.05 -3.86 2.79
CA ALA A 68 -8.71 -4.08 1.39
C ALA A 68 -8.57 -5.58 1.06
N ALA A 69 -7.97 -6.39 1.94
CA ALA A 69 -7.92 -7.85 1.74
C ALA A 69 -9.32 -8.47 1.67
N ILE A 70 -10.20 -8.08 2.59
CA ILE A 70 -11.59 -8.60 2.66
C ILE A 70 -12.38 -8.18 1.43
N ALA A 71 -12.38 -6.89 1.09
CA ALA A 71 -13.20 -6.33 0.02
C ALA A 71 -12.80 -6.83 -1.38
N ASN A 72 -11.53 -7.20 -1.55
CA ASN A 72 -10.94 -7.55 -2.85
C ASN A 72 -10.58 -9.03 -2.98
N HIS A 73 -10.87 -9.85 -1.96
CA HIS A 73 -10.56 -11.29 -1.95
C HIS A 73 -9.10 -11.63 -2.32
N CYS A 74 -8.15 -10.82 -1.84
CA CYS A 74 -6.72 -10.99 -2.07
C CYS A 74 -5.93 -10.87 -0.76
N PHE A 75 -4.66 -11.26 -0.77
CA PHE A 75 -3.77 -11.02 0.36
C PHE A 75 -3.24 -9.59 0.34
N THR A 76 -3.14 -8.97 1.51
CA THR A 76 -2.48 -7.66 1.67
C THR A 76 -1.32 -7.78 2.66
N CYS A 77 -0.25 -7.05 2.39
CA CYS A 77 0.96 -7.04 3.22
C CYS A 77 1.34 -5.59 3.56
N ALA A 78 0.81 -5.06 4.66
CA ALA A 78 1.14 -3.72 5.15
C ALA A 78 2.47 -3.73 5.91
N ILE A 79 3.43 -2.90 5.48
CA ILE A 79 4.79 -2.86 6.02
C ILE A 79 5.10 -1.40 6.34
N ASN A 80 5.49 -1.09 7.58
CA ASN A 80 5.88 0.27 7.97
C ASN A 80 7.36 0.30 8.38
N ARG A 81 8.00 1.45 8.19
CA ARG A 81 9.29 1.73 8.81
C ARG A 81 9.17 1.73 10.34
N VAL A 82 10.29 1.51 11.02
CA VAL A 82 10.44 1.63 12.48
C VAL A 82 11.57 2.60 12.83
N GLY A 83 11.58 3.07 14.08
CA GLY A 83 12.60 3.98 14.60
C GLY A 83 12.36 5.46 14.28
N THR A 84 13.19 6.31 14.86
CA THR A 84 13.22 7.76 14.63
C THR A 84 14.44 8.10 13.78
N VAL A 85 14.30 9.11 12.91
CA VAL A 85 15.43 9.65 12.15
C VAL A 85 15.75 11.03 12.73
N SER A 86 16.81 11.11 13.52
CA SER A 86 17.41 12.39 13.92
C SER A 86 18.65 12.62 13.07
N SER A 87 18.64 13.70 12.28
CA SER A 87 19.85 14.18 11.64
C SER A 87 20.73 14.86 12.70
N SER A 88 21.77 14.17 13.13
CA SER A 88 22.85 14.76 13.92
C SER A 88 23.89 15.27 12.93
N PHE A 89 23.70 16.50 12.45
CA PHE A 89 24.73 17.26 11.74
C PHE A 89 25.00 18.54 12.52
#